data_AF-S6VJB7-F1
#
_entry.id   AF-S6VJB7-F1
#
_cell.length_a   1.000
_cell.length_b   1.000
_cell.length_c   1.000
_cell.angle_alpha   90.00
_cell.angle_beta   90.00
_cell.angle_gamma   90.00
#
_symmetry.space_group_name_H-M   'P 1'
#
loop_
_entity.id
_entity.type
_entity.pdbx_description
1 polymer ?
#
loop_
_entity_poly.entity_id
_entity_poly.type
_entity_poly.pdbx_seq_one_letter_code
_entity_poly.pdbx_strand_id
1 'polypeptide(L)'
;MTYATALFKRSTIERMAGHWLALLQAICANASQRIADVPMLDAAEQQQIVGDWNATAAQFPSELCLHNLIEAHVLATPDAPALIFAAEQLSY
;
A
#
# COMPACT_ATOMS: atom_id res chain seq x y z
N MET A 1 1.96 -27.83 16.57
CA MET A 1 1.31 -26.67 17.23
C MET A 1 -0.17 -26.97 17.40
N THR A 2 -0.71 -26.75 18.58
CA THR A 2 -2.14 -26.91 18.87
C THR A 2 -2.78 -25.53 18.86
N TYR A 3 -3.82 -25.31 18.06
CA TYR A 3 -4.53 -24.03 17.98
C TYR A 3 -6.03 -24.25 17.82
N ALA A 4 -6.81 -23.27 18.26
CA ALA A 4 -8.26 -23.29 18.09
C ALA A 4 -8.62 -23.01 16.63
N THR A 5 -9.00 -24.06 15.88
CA THR A 5 -9.42 -23.94 14.46
C THR A 5 -10.68 -23.11 14.27
N ALA A 6 -11.48 -22.95 15.33
CA ALA A 6 -12.63 -22.04 15.37
C ALA A 6 -12.23 -20.55 15.29
N LEU A 7 -11.00 -20.20 15.71
CA LEU A 7 -10.51 -18.82 15.75
C LEU A 7 -9.44 -18.56 14.69
N PHE A 8 -8.63 -19.57 14.35
CA PHE A 8 -7.48 -19.41 13.49
C PHE A 8 -7.51 -20.36 12.30
N LYS A 9 -7.27 -19.79 11.12
CA LYS A 9 -6.97 -20.55 9.92
C LYS A 9 -5.53 -21.05 10.00
N ARG A 10 -5.23 -22.16 9.31
CA ARG A 10 -3.88 -22.71 9.22
C ARG A 10 -2.85 -21.67 8.79
N SER A 11 -3.17 -20.91 7.74
CA SER A 11 -2.29 -19.85 7.21
C SER A 11 -1.99 -18.76 8.24
N THR A 12 -2.92 -18.46 9.15
CA THR A 12 -2.69 -17.50 10.23
C THR A 12 -1.63 -18.02 11.21
N ILE A 13 -1.71 -19.30 11.56
CA ILE A 13 -0.76 -19.93 12.49
C ILE A 13 0.61 -20.13 11.85
N GLU A 14 0.67 -20.48 10.56
CA GLU A 14 1.92 -20.56 9.81
C GLU A 14 2.64 -19.21 9.80
N ARG A 15 1.90 -18.13 9.54
CA ARG A 15 2.42 -16.76 9.61
C ARG A 15 2.92 -16.39 11.01
N MET A 16 2.13 -16.69 12.05
CA MET A 16 2.55 -16.46 13.44
C MET A 16 3.80 -17.27 13.82
N ALA A 17 3.96 -18.49 13.30
CA ALA A 17 5.16 -19.29 13.51
C ALA A 17 6.39 -18.68 12.81
N GLY A 18 6.22 -18.11 11.61
CA GLY A 18 7.23 -17.32 10.93
C GLY A 18 7.69 -16.11 11.74
N HIS A 19 6.73 -15.34 12.28
CA HIS A 19 7.05 -14.22 13.18
C HIS A 19 7.82 -14.66 14.43
N TRP A 20 7.41 -15.78 15.05
CA TRP A 20 8.10 -16.32 16.21
C TRP A 20 9.55 -16.70 15.91
N LEU A 21 9.78 -17.30 14.73
CA LEU A 21 11.12 -17.63 14.26
C LEU A 21 11.98 -16.37 14.04
N ALA A 22 11.42 -15.33 13.40
CA ALA A 22 12.12 -14.06 13.16
C ALA A 22 12.54 -13.40 14.49
N LEU A 23 11.64 -13.37 15.48
CA LEU A 23 11.94 -12.85 16.82
C LEU A 23 13.08 -13.62 17.50
N LEU A 24 13.03 -14.96 17.47
CA LEU A 24 14.08 -15.79 18.07
C LEU A 24 15.43 -15.60 17.38
N GLN A 25 15.45 -15.50 16.05
CA GLN A 25 16.67 -15.25 15.28
C GLN A 25 17.28 -13.89 15.63
N ALA A 26 16.46 -12.84 15.74
CA ALA A 26 16.92 -11.51 16.10
C ALA A 26 17.48 -11.43 17.53
N ILE A 27 16.81 -12.08 18.50
CA ILE A 27 17.31 -12.17 19.88
C ILE A 27 18.63 -12.95 19.95
N CYS A 28 18.75 -14.06 19.21
CA CYS A 28 19.99 -14.83 19.13
C CYS A 28 21.14 -14.04 18.48
N ALA A 29 20.83 -13.18 17.50
CA ALA A 29 21.83 -12.34 16.84
C ALA A 29 22.33 -11.20 17.74
N ASN A 30 21.44 -10.62 18.57
CA ASN A 30 21.82 -9.58 19.52
C ASN A 30 20.93 -9.59 20.77
N ALA A 31 21.39 -10.29 21.82
CA ALA A 31 20.66 -10.40 23.09
C ALA A 31 20.55 -9.08 23.87
N SER A 32 21.38 -8.08 23.55
CA SER A 32 21.37 -6.76 24.20
C SER A 32 20.47 -5.74 23.48
N GLN A 33 19.84 -6.14 22.36
CA GLN A 33 18.94 -5.28 21.61
C GLN A 33 17.68 -4.95 22.42
N ARG A 34 17.18 -3.73 22.29
CA ARG A 34 15.90 -3.36 22.91
C ARG A 34 14.79 -4.15 22.25
N ILE A 35 13.86 -4.67 23.06
CA ILE A 35 12.69 -5.42 22.58
C ILE A 35 11.89 -4.65 21.52
N ALA A 36 11.81 -3.32 21.66
CA ALA A 36 11.10 -2.44 20.73
C ALA A 36 11.71 -2.41 19.32
N ASP A 37 12.99 -2.77 19.17
CA ASP A 37 13.69 -2.73 17.89
C ASP A 37 13.75 -4.12 17.23
N VAL A 38 13.25 -5.17 17.89
CA VAL A 38 13.32 -6.55 17.37
C VAL A 38 12.30 -6.72 16.23
N PRO A 39 12.74 -7.11 15.02
CA PRO A 39 11.85 -7.29 13.89
C PRO A 39 10.91 -8.48 14.12
N MET A 40 9.60 -8.24 14.04
CA MET A 40 8.57 -9.28 14.14
C MET A 40 8.24 -9.91 12.79
N LEU A 41 8.32 -9.14 11.70
CA LEU A 41 8.10 -9.62 10.35
C LEU A 41 9.37 -10.27 9.82
N ASP A 42 9.23 -11.35 9.07
CA ASP A 42 10.35 -11.84 8.27
C ASP A 42 10.60 -10.91 7.06
N ALA A 43 11.74 -11.11 6.39
CA ALA A 43 12.13 -10.25 5.27
C ALA A 43 11.15 -10.29 4.10
N ALA A 44 10.50 -11.42 3.84
CA ALA A 44 9.56 -11.57 2.73
C ALA A 44 8.24 -10.84 3.04
N GLU A 45 7.73 -10.96 4.26
CA GLU A 45 6.54 -10.24 4.73
C GLU A 45 6.79 -8.74 4.80
N GLN A 46 7.96 -8.32 5.26
CA GLN A 46 8.34 -6.91 5.28
C GLN A 46 8.39 -6.33 3.85
N GLN A 47 8.99 -7.05 2.90
CA GLN A 47 9.03 -6.65 1.50
C GLN A 47 7.62 -6.53 0.91
N GLN A 48 6.76 -7.51 1.17
CA GLN A 48 5.39 -7.49 0.66
C GLN A 48 4.57 -6.32 1.23
N ILE A 49 4.62 -6.11 2.55
CA ILE A 49 3.79 -5.10 3.24
C ILE A 49 4.32 -3.68 2.99
N VAL A 50 5.63 -3.48 3.08
CA VAL A 50 6.25 -2.14 3.01
C VAL A 50 6.58 -1.78 1.57
N GLY A 51 7.07 -2.74 0.77
CA GLY A 51 7.44 -2.52 -0.62
C GLY A 51 6.25 -2.74 -1.55
N ASP A 52 5.88 -4.00 -1.76
CA ASP A 52 5.02 -4.40 -2.88
C ASP A 52 3.62 -3.80 -2.79
N TRP A 53 3.01 -3.78 -1.60
CA TRP A 53 1.69 -3.19 -1.39
C TRP A 53 1.70 -1.66 -1.43
N ASN A 54 2.83 -1.01 -1.13
CA ASN A 54 2.96 0.45 -1.22
C ASN A 54 3.67 0.91 -2.50
N ALA A 55 3.79 0.06 -3.52
CA ALA A 55 4.35 0.40 -4.82
C ALA A 55 3.39 1.27 -5.66
N THR A 56 2.95 2.39 -5.09
CA THR A 56 1.99 3.35 -5.69
C THR A 56 2.69 4.50 -6.39
N ALA A 57 4.00 4.41 -6.60
CA ALA A 57 4.77 5.41 -7.32
C ALA A 57 4.32 5.45 -8.79
N ALA A 58 3.55 6.47 -9.13
CA ALA A 58 3.17 6.79 -10.50
C ALA A 58 3.73 8.17 -10.86
N GLN A 59 4.23 8.31 -12.08
CA GLN A 59 4.65 9.61 -12.59
C GLN A 59 3.42 10.51 -12.73
N PHE A 60 3.34 11.53 -11.89
CA PHE A 60 2.38 12.60 -12.04
C PHE A 60 3.12 13.85 -12.55
N PRO A 61 2.61 14.56 -13.57
CA PRO A 61 3.23 15.79 -14.06
C PRO A 61 3.10 16.89 -13.00
N SER A 62 4.06 16.93 -12.07
CA SER A 62 4.11 17.89 -10.96
C SER A 62 4.43 19.32 -11.39
N GLU A 63 4.90 19.49 -12.62
CA GLU A 63 5.21 20.80 -13.22
C GLU A 63 3.95 21.55 -13.67
N LEU A 64 2.82 20.86 -13.82
CA LEU A 64 1.55 21.43 -14.24
C LEU A 64 0.60 21.50 -13.06
N CYS A 65 -0.05 22.65 -12.89
CA CYS A 65 -1.17 22.73 -11.97
C CYS A 65 -2.39 22.03 -12.58
N LEU A 66 -3.32 21.58 -11.74
CA LEU A 66 -4.56 20.93 -12.20
C LEU A 66 -5.32 21.79 -13.23
N HIS A 67 -5.35 23.12 -13.05
CA HIS A 67 -6.01 24.02 -14.00
C HIS A 67 -5.33 24.03 -15.38
N ASN A 68 -4.01 23.86 -15.47
CA ASN A 68 -3.33 23.79 -16.77
C ASN A 68 -3.66 22.49 -17.52
N LEU A 69 -3.89 21.39 -16.80
CA LEU A 69 -4.37 20.14 -17.40
C LEU A 69 -5.80 20.30 -17.95
N ILE A 70 -6.64 21.07 -17.24
CA ILE A 70 -7.99 21.40 -17.70
C ILE A 70 -7.92 22.30 -18.94
N GLU A 71 -7.12 23.37 -18.94
CA GLU A 71 -6.94 24.26 -20.09
C GLU A 71 -6.42 23.50 -21.33
N ALA A 72 -5.47 22.59 -21.16
CA ALA A 72 -4.99 21.74 -22.25
C ALA A 72 -6.09 20.83 -22.80
N HIS A 73 -7.00 20.34 -21.94
CA HIS A 73 -8.12 19.53 -22.36
C HIS A 73 -9.19 20.35 -23.12
N VAL A 74 -9.43 21.60 -22.73
CA VAL A 74 -10.30 22.54 -23.47
C VAL A 74 -9.79 22.72 -24.90
N LEU A 75 -8.49 22.96 -25.06
CA LEU A 75 -7.88 23.18 -26.38
C LEU A 75 -7.90 21.92 -27.25
N ALA A 76 -7.77 20.74 -26.65
CA ALA A 76 -7.74 19.47 -27.38
C ALA A 76 -9.14 18.98 -27.78
N THR A 77 -10.15 19.21 -26.94
CA THR A 77 -11.52 18.71 -27.13
C THR A 77 -12.56 19.74 -26.68
N PRO A 78 -12.69 20.86 -27.42
CA PRO A 78 -13.56 21.97 -27.01
C PRO A 78 -15.05 21.60 -27.01
N ASP A 79 -15.49 20.72 -27.93
CA ASP A 79 -16.89 20.33 -28.05
C ASP A 79 -17.30 19.19 -27.10
N ALA A 80 -16.38 18.70 -26.26
CA ALA A 80 -16.67 17.62 -25.33
C ALA A 80 -17.49 18.12 -24.12
N PRO A 81 -18.52 17.37 -23.65
CA PRO A 81 -19.19 17.66 -22.39
C PRO A 81 -18.19 17.70 -21.21
N ALA A 82 -18.08 18.84 -20.55
CA ALA A 82 -17.28 19.03 -19.33
C ALA A 82 -18.10 18.82 -18.06
N LEU A 83 -19.37 19.23 -18.09
CA LEU A 83 -20.27 19.19 -16.94
C LEU A 83 -21.69 18.88 -17.41
N ILE A 84 -22.36 17.92 -16.77
CA ILE A 84 -23.77 17.64 -16.99
C ILE A 84 -24.50 17.84 -15.66
N PHE A 85 -25.49 18.72 -15.66
CA PHE A 85 -26.35 18.95 -14.50
C PHE A 85 -27.82 18.93 -14.95
N ALA A 86 -28.57 17.92 -14.48
CA ALA A 86 -29.93 17.66 -14.92
C ALA A 86 -30.04 17.53 -16.45
N ALA A 87 -30.76 18.45 -17.12
CA ALA A 87 -30.91 18.47 -18.58
C ALA A 87 -29.91 19.42 -19.28
N GLU A 88 -29.04 20.08 -18.53
CA GLU A 88 -28.06 21.04 -19.05
C GLU A 88 -26.69 20.40 -19.16
N GLN A 89 -26.01 20.69 -20.27
CA GLN A 89 -24.67 20.23 -20.58
C GLN A 89 -23.80 21.45 -20.89
N LEU A 90 -22.73 21.63 -20.13
CA LEU A 90 -21.65 22.57 -20.45
C LEU A 90 -20.53 21.82 -21.17
N SER A 91 -20.07 22.35 -22.30
CA SER A 91 -18.80 21.95 -22.89
C SER A 91 -17.63 22.62 -22.16
N TYR A 92 -16.41 22.16 -22.44
CA TYR A 92 -15.17 22.71 -21.88
C TYR A 92 -14.91 24.15 -22.36
#